data_AF-A0A7W4JAE2-F1
#
_entry.id   AF-A0A7W4JAE2-F1
#
_cell.length_a   1.000
_cell.length_b   1.000
_cell.length_c   1.000
_cell.angle_alpha   90.00
_cell.angle_beta   90.00
_cell.angle_gamma   90.00
#
_symmetry.space_group_name_H-M   'P 1'
#
loop_
_entity.id
_entity.type
_entity.pdbx_description
1 polymer ?
#
loop_
_entity_poly.entity_id
_entity_poly.type
_entity_poly.pdbx_seq_one_letter_code
_entity_poly.pdbx_strand_id
1 'polypeptide(L)'
;MSTPLKASLFLFAIAFVFLATPALAADPAIDTGDTAWMLVSTALVLMMTIPGLALFYAGMVRKKNVLATVMQSFAICCIITVVWMVAGY
;
A
#
# COMPACT_ATOMS: atom_id res chain seq x y z
N MET A 1 -39.67 14.21 -5.79
CA MET A 1 -38.71 15.29 -5.47
C MET A 1 -37.26 14.81 -5.32
N SER A 2 -36.87 13.67 -5.91
CA SER A 2 -35.54 13.03 -5.75
C SER A 2 -34.67 13.03 -7.02
N THR A 3 -35.20 13.46 -8.15
CA THR A 3 -34.52 13.47 -9.46
C THR A 3 -33.47 14.57 -9.64
N PRO A 4 -33.61 15.82 -9.14
CA PRO A 4 -32.62 16.88 -9.45
C PRO A 4 -31.33 16.70 -8.66
N LEU A 5 -31.40 16.14 -7.45
CA LEU A 5 -30.21 15.89 -6.62
C LEU A 5 -29.33 14.80 -7.21
N LYS A 6 -29.93 13.71 -7.73
CA LYS A 6 -29.19 12.63 -8.41
C LYS A 6 -28.51 13.12 -9.69
N ALA A 7 -29.21 13.96 -10.48
CA ALA A 7 -28.64 14.56 -11.69
C ALA A 7 -27.48 15.51 -11.37
N SER A 8 -27.59 16.34 -10.32
CA SER A 8 -26.52 17.23 -9.89
C SER A 8 -25.31 16.47 -9.35
N LEU A 9 -25.52 15.37 -8.60
CA LEU A 9 -24.44 14.51 -8.11
C LEU A 9 -23.73 13.80 -9.27
N PHE A 10 -24.49 13.40 -10.29
CA PHE A 10 -23.96 12.74 -11.49
C PHE A 10 -23.14 13.72 -12.35
N LEU A 11 -23.63 14.94 -12.53
CA LEU A 11 -22.89 16.02 -13.21
C LEU A 11 -21.62 16.41 -12.45
N PHE A 12 -21.68 16.43 -11.11
CA PHE A 12 -20.51 16.69 -10.27
C PHE A 12 -19.48 15.55 -10.37
N ALA A 13 -19.93 14.29 -10.39
CA ALA A 13 -19.05 13.13 -10.59
C ALA A 13 -18.38 13.14 -11.97
N ILE A 14 -19.10 13.52 -13.02
CA ILE A 14 -18.54 13.69 -14.37
C ILE A 14 -17.50 14.82 -14.36
N ALA A 15 -17.81 15.97 -13.77
CA ALA A 15 -16.87 17.08 -13.66
C ALA A 15 -15.59 16.70 -12.87
N PHE A 16 -15.71 15.90 -11.82
CA PHE A 16 -14.56 15.39 -11.06
C PHE A 16 -13.68 14.45 -11.89
N VAL A 17 -14.28 13.60 -12.73
CA VAL A 17 -13.55 12.74 -13.68
C VAL A 17 -12.84 13.58 -14.77
N PHE A 18 -13.44 14.68 -15.22
CA PHE A 18 -12.81 15.59 -16.19
C PHE A 18 -11.72 16.49 -15.59
N LEU A 19 -11.76 16.77 -14.28
CA LEU A 19 -10.70 17.47 -13.55
C LEU A 19 -9.50 16.57 -13.24
N ALA A 20 -9.67 15.25 -13.31
CA ALA A 20 -8.57 14.30 -13.33
C ALA A 20 -7.89 14.39 -14.71
N THR A 21 -7.09 15.43 -14.91
CA THR A 21 -6.21 15.53 -16.08
C THR A 21 -5.34 14.26 -16.13
N PRO A 22 -5.20 13.60 -17.30
CA PRO A 22 -4.18 12.59 -17.44
C PRO A 22 -2.85 13.29 -17.19
N ALA A 23 -2.12 12.85 -16.17
CA ALA A 23 -0.74 13.26 -15.99
C ALA A 23 0.01 12.81 -17.25
N LEU A 24 0.20 13.74 -18.19
CA LEU A 24 1.11 13.55 -19.30
C LEU A 24 2.50 13.48 -18.67
N ALA A 25 2.92 12.27 -18.31
CA ALA A 25 4.27 12.01 -17.87
C ALA A 25 5.19 12.54 -18.97
N ALA A 26 5.99 13.56 -18.63
CA ALA A 26 7.14 13.91 -19.43
C ALA A 26 7.97 12.63 -19.62
N ASP A 27 8.66 12.53 -20.77
CA ASP A 27 9.55 11.43 -21.16
C ASP A 27 10.15 10.77 -19.91
N PRO A 28 9.97 9.44 -19.68
CA PRO A 28 10.31 8.79 -18.42
C PRO A 28 11.83 8.70 -18.25
N ALA A 29 12.45 9.86 -18.05
CA ALA A 29 13.79 9.98 -17.53
C ALA A 29 13.72 9.50 -16.09
N ILE A 30 14.45 8.43 -15.79
CA ILE A 30 14.59 7.94 -14.43
C ILE A 30 15.31 9.01 -13.63
N ASP A 31 14.57 9.73 -12.80
CA ASP A 31 15.14 10.66 -11.84
C ASP A 31 15.74 9.87 -10.67
N THR A 32 17.00 10.16 -10.35
CA THR A 32 17.72 9.47 -9.27
C THR A 32 17.16 9.81 -7.88
N GLY A 33 16.63 11.02 -7.70
CA GLY A 33 15.99 11.46 -6.46
C GLY A 33 14.65 10.77 -6.25
N ASP A 34 13.81 10.70 -7.28
CA ASP A 34 12.55 9.96 -7.23
C ASP A 34 12.78 8.46 -6.98
N THR A 35 13.80 7.88 -7.63
CA THR A 35 14.19 6.49 -7.41
C THR A 35 14.68 6.26 -5.98
N ALA A 36 15.54 7.13 -5.46
CA ALA A 36 16.00 7.05 -4.08
C ALA A 36 14.83 7.16 -3.10
N TRP A 37 13.90 8.08 -3.35
CA TRP A 37 12.71 8.24 -2.52
C TRP A 37 11.77 7.04 -2.58
N MET A 38 11.58 6.43 -3.76
CA MET A 38 10.79 5.21 -3.92
C MET A 38 11.41 4.01 -3.20
N LEU A 39 12.74 3.86 -3.25
CA LEU A 39 13.45 2.81 -2.50
C LEU A 39 13.33 3.02 -0.99
N VAL A 40 13.49 4.25 -0.50
CA VAL A 40 13.29 4.58 0.93
C VAL A 40 11.85 4.32 1.35
N SER A 41 10.88 4.75 0.56
CA SER A 41 9.45 4.52 0.81
C SER A 41 9.14 3.04 0.89
N THR A 42 9.70 2.22 -0.02
CA THR A 42 9.56 0.76 0.00
C THR A 42 10.16 0.16 1.26
N ALA A 43 11.33 0.63 1.71
CA ALA A 43 11.95 0.18 2.95
C ALA A 43 11.09 0.54 4.18
N LEU A 44 10.49 1.73 4.21
CA LEU A 44 9.57 2.13 5.28
C LEU A 44 8.32 1.24 5.34
N VAL A 45 7.74 0.89 4.18
CA VAL A 45 6.60 -0.03 4.09
C VAL A 45 6.99 -1.44 4.57
N LEU A 46 8.16 -1.94 4.18
CA LEU A 46 8.66 -3.22 4.69
C LEU A 46 8.86 -3.19 6.22
N MET A 47 9.31 -2.05 6.76
CA MET A 47 9.46 -1.86 8.22
C MET A 47 8.12 -1.95 8.97
N MET A 48 7.00 -1.59 8.33
CA MET A 48 5.67 -1.78 8.90
C MET A 48 5.39 -3.25 9.18
N THR A 49 5.88 -4.17 8.34
CA THR A 49 5.69 -5.61 8.54
C THR A 49 6.71 -6.15 9.56
N ILE A 50 7.99 -5.82 9.40
CA ILE A 50 9.09 -6.23 10.30
C ILE A 50 9.91 -5.00 10.70
N PRO A 51 9.89 -4.56 11.97
CA PRO A 51 9.30 -5.20 13.14
C PRO A 51 7.85 -4.77 13.48
N GLY A 52 7.22 -3.84 12.74
CA GLY A 52 5.98 -3.16 13.15
C GLY A 52 4.82 -4.09 13.54
N LEU A 53 4.30 -4.88 12.59
CA LEU A 53 3.22 -5.84 12.85
C LEU A 53 3.65 -6.95 13.80
N ALA A 54 4.87 -7.47 13.65
CA ALA A 54 5.38 -8.54 14.48
C ALA A 54 5.36 -8.16 15.97
N LEU A 55 5.84 -6.95 16.32
CA LEU A 55 5.83 -6.46 17.71
C LEU A 55 4.42 -6.08 18.18
N PHE A 56 3.62 -5.45 17.32
CA PHE A 56 2.25 -5.04 17.66
C PHE A 56 1.38 -6.26 18.01
N TYR A 57 1.39 -7.29 17.16
CA TYR A 57 0.63 -8.52 17.41
C TYR A 57 1.25 -9.39 18.50
N ALA A 58 2.58 -9.43 18.62
CA ALA A 58 3.25 -10.06 19.76
C ALA A 58 2.80 -9.48 21.11
N GLY A 59 2.56 -8.17 21.19
CA GLY A 59 2.09 -7.50 22.42
C GLY A 59 0.65 -7.87 22.83
N MET A 60 -0.18 -8.33 21.88
CA MET A 60 -1.58 -8.69 22.13
C MET A 60 -1.79 -10.18 22.45
N VAL A 61 -0.78 -11.03 22.24
CA VAL A 61 -0.88 -12.47 22.51
C VAL A 61 -0.31 -12.83 23.88
N ARG A 62 -0.73 -13.99 24.40
CA ARG A 62 -0.15 -14.55 25.64
C ARG A 62 1.34 -14.79 25.45
N LYS A 63 2.15 -14.56 26.51
CA LYS A 63 3.62 -14.72 26.50
C LYS A 63 4.11 -16.02 25.85
N LYS A 64 3.43 -17.14 26.10
CA LYS A 64 3.76 -18.46 25.51
C LYS A 64 3.63 -18.52 23.98
N ASN A 65 2.87 -17.62 23.37
CA ASN A 65 2.59 -17.56 21.93
C ASN A 65 3.34 -16.43 21.21
N VAL A 66 4.10 -15.60 21.94
CA VAL A 66 4.83 -14.45 21.37
C VAL A 66 5.83 -14.90 20.32
N LEU A 67 6.65 -15.90 20.64
CA LEU A 67 7.65 -16.43 19.72
C LEU A 67 7.01 -16.97 18.44
N ALA A 68 5.91 -17.72 18.56
CA ALA A 68 5.18 -18.23 17.41
C ALA A 68 4.63 -17.10 16.53
N THR A 69 4.11 -16.03 17.13
CA THR A 69 3.53 -14.89 16.40
C THR A 69 4.60 -14.13 15.61
N VAL A 70 5.75 -13.84 16.24
CA VAL A 70 6.87 -13.17 15.57
C VAL A 70 7.44 -14.03 14.43
N MET A 71 7.61 -15.34 14.66
CA MET A 71 8.10 -16.26 13.63
C MET A 71 7.13 -16.41 12.45
N GLN A 72 5.82 -16.44 12.72
CA GLN A 72 4.79 -16.45 11.67
C GLN A 72 4.80 -15.15 10.86
N SER A 73 4.94 -13.98 11.50
CA SER A 73 5.09 -12.69 10.80
C SER A 73 6.34 -12.64 9.93
N PHE A 74 7.47 -13.20 10.38
CA PHE A 74 8.67 -13.30 9.55
C PHE A 74 8.48 -14.26 8.37
N ALA A 75 7.94 -15.46 8.63
CA ALA A 75 7.72 -16.46 7.59
C ALA A 75 6.75 -15.97 6.50
N ILE A 76 5.64 -15.32 6.88
CA ILE A 76 4.67 -14.80 5.91
C ILE A 76 5.27 -13.67 5.08
N CYS A 77 6.13 -12.81 5.66
CA CYS A 77 6.84 -11.78 4.92
C CYS A 77 7.68 -12.41 3.81
N CYS A 78 8.49 -13.43 4.12
CA CYS A 78 9.30 -14.12 3.12
C CYS A 78 8.45 -14.80 2.03
N ILE A 79 7.40 -15.52 2.43
CA ILE A 79 6.52 -16.24 1.49
C ILE A 79 5.82 -15.25 0.55
N ILE A 80 5.26 -14.16 1.09
CA ILE A 80 4.55 -13.17 0.28
C ILE A 80 5.50 -12.41 -0.64
N THR A 81 6.74 -12.12 -0.23
CA THR A 81 7.74 -11.54 -1.15
C THR A 81 7.98 -12.43 -2.38
N VAL A 82 8.10 -13.75 -2.19
CA VAL A 82 8.28 -14.70 -3.30
C VAL A 82 7.01 -14.82 -4.14
N VAL A 83 5.85 -14.97 -3.51
CA VAL A 83 4.57 -15.07 -4.23
C VAL A 83 4.29 -13.81 -5.04
N TRP A 84 4.57 -12.63 -4.47
CA TRP A 84 4.43 -11.35 -5.15
C TRP A 84 5.29 -11.30 -6.41
N MET A 85 6.55 -11.74 -6.33
CA MET A 85 7.45 -11.77 -7.50
C MET A 85 6.97 -12.73 -8.60
N VAL A 86 6.41 -13.90 -8.25
CA VAL A 86 6.05 -14.94 -9.22
C VAL A 86 4.67 -14.75 -9.86
N ALA A 87 3.69 -14.29 -9.08
CA ALA A 87 2.29 -14.27 -9.48
C ALA A 87 1.49 -13.02 -9.03
N GLY A 88 2.12 -12.08 -8.31
CA GLY A 88 1.45 -10.88 -7.80
C GLY A 88 1.75 -9.59 -8.57
N TYR A 89 2.97 -9.45 -9.08
CA TYR A 89 3.39 -8.37 -9.99
C TYR A 89 2.96 -8.67 -11.43
#